data_AF-A0A7C6BRI8-F1
#
_entry.id   AF-A0A7C6BRI8-F1
#
_cell.length_a   1.000
_cell.length_b   1.000
_cell.length_c   1.000
_cell.angle_alpha   90.00
_cell.angle_beta   90.00
_cell.angle_gamma   90.00
#
_symmetry.space_group_name_H-M   'P 1'
#
loop_
_entity.id
_entity.type
_entity.pdbx_description
1 polymer ?
#
loop_
_entity_poly.entity_id
_entity_poly.type
_entity_poly.pdbx_seq_one_letter_code
_entity_poly.pdbx_strand_id
1 'polypeptide(L)'
;MRVSLAILLDALYPYRLENCMPEKENISFTMCMPLPESVSRLDGDCLYIGVLSKTLQLREQGASFYCVSLRDRILDEYETPERVKNLVIVNENIAFSELFARIQKKFFEIMSWVFRMHELHSREGSIQKVLDLSAPIIGNHIAISDSAMMLMACTSAIDCDDPISRRLMQYGYHPEETVQQFRKHDLFRLWETADTVYVDDSCAVAKYVTVHKIFRFGNMYFAHVVMSCNNRPLTKGLMDLFQMMLDVLAVYIQREWETRDAMSNVYDGFLTDLLDGSLTDPGVISERAQFVGIAGDGCFMLFQFVTTDYAALSVVHISKEFSERFPRMKFTRYQKRLVAVMPFRERDAAFEDLCRELEQFAEKHDALCGVSLPFTGIARIITAYRQSTLALSCADRFRGKKSFLNMDALAPEEPTRLFFFERYYAYLLLESDRAEELWYTSEDHDTQYTLYRHGQRHKSGYLELLSVFLSCERNATQTAAALNMHRNNVTYHIGRIQEMTGLNLDDPSVRFRLLTAFYLLRLYGFRRE
;
A
#
# COMPACT_ATOMS: atom_id res chain seq x y z
N MET A 1 -28.99 -17.02 4.53
CA MET A 1 -27.89 -17.32 5.47
C MET A 1 -28.35 -18.44 6.40
N ARG A 2 -27.47 -19.39 6.74
CA ARG A 2 -27.82 -20.58 7.54
C ARG A 2 -26.90 -20.69 8.75
N VAL A 3 -27.43 -21.10 9.90
CA VAL A 3 -26.67 -21.39 11.13
C VAL A 3 -26.43 -22.90 11.19
N SER A 4 -25.17 -23.32 11.33
CA SER A 4 -24.83 -24.74 11.38
C SER A 4 -25.25 -25.39 12.69
N LEU A 5 -25.50 -26.70 12.66
CA LEU A 5 -25.75 -27.49 13.87
C LEU A 5 -24.59 -27.38 14.86
N ALA A 6 -23.34 -27.32 14.38
CA ALA A 6 -22.17 -27.24 15.24
C ALA A 6 -22.18 -25.98 16.12
N ILE A 7 -22.59 -24.82 15.56
CA ILE A 7 -22.74 -23.58 16.33
C ILE A 7 -23.83 -23.70 17.40
N LEU A 8 -24.91 -24.41 17.09
CA LEU A 8 -26.02 -24.60 18.01
C LEU A 8 -25.65 -25.59 19.13
N LEU A 9 -24.88 -26.62 18.82
CA LEU A 9 -24.32 -27.53 19.83
C LEU A 9 -23.36 -26.79 20.78
N ASP A 10 -22.53 -25.89 20.28
CA ASP A 10 -21.68 -25.04 21.13
C ASP A 10 -22.51 -24.14 22.05
N ALA A 11 -23.64 -23.59 21.55
CA ALA A 11 -24.55 -22.79 22.37
C ALA A 11 -25.23 -23.61 23.48
N LEU A 12 -25.42 -24.92 23.25
CA LEU A 12 -26.01 -25.88 24.18
C LEU A 12 -24.98 -26.61 25.05
N TYR A 13 -23.67 -26.34 24.88
CA TYR A 13 -22.58 -27.01 25.61
C TYR A 13 -22.77 -27.13 27.14
N PRO A 14 -23.38 -26.15 27.85
CA PRO A 14 -23.60 -26.29 29.29
C PRO A 14 -24.62 -27.38 29.69
N TYR A 15 -25.38 -27.93 28.74
CA TYR A 15 -26.41 -28.91 28.99
C TYR A 15 -25.92 -30.34 28.67
N ARG A 16 -26.48 -31.34 29.35
CA ARG A 16 -26.30 -32.75 28.99
C ARG A 16 -27.11 -33.07 27.73
N LEU A 17 -26.42 -33.46 26.66
CA LEU A 17 -27.02 -33.72 25.34
C LEU A 17 -26.88 -35.19 24.95
N GLU A 18 -27.93 -35.76 24.37
CA GLU A 18 -27.84 -36.95 23.51
C GLU A 18 -27.98 -36.49 22.05
N ASN A 19 -26.90 -36.63 21.28
CA ASN A 19 -26.88 -36.19 19.88
C ASN A 19 -27.18 -37.38 18.96
N CYS A 20 -28.37 -37.39 18.37
CA CYS A 20 -28.83 -38.38 17.39
C CYS A 20 -28.85 -37.80 15.96
N MET A 21 -28.13 -36.70 15.73
CA MET A 21 -27.96 -36.08 14.41
C MET A 21 -26.91 -36.82 13.57
N PRO A 22 -27.02 -36.81 12.23
CA PRO A 22 -25.99 -37.39 11.36
C PRO A 22 -24.64 -36.66 11.53
N GLU A 23 -23.56 -37.42 11.82
CA GLU A 23 -22.23 -36.84 12.09
C GLU A 23 -21.50 -36.31 10.84
N LYS A 24 -21.85 -36.81 9.64
CA LYS A 24 -21.14 -36.52 8.38
C LYS A 24 -21.82 -35.48 7.50
N GLU A 25 -22.97 -34.96 7.92
CA GLU A 25 -23.71 -33.95 7.15
C GLU A 25 -23.43 -32.54 7.69
N ASN A 26 -23.15 -31.59 6.79
CA ASN A 26 -23.10 -30.17 7.11
C ASN A 26 -24.52 -29.62 7.27
N ILE A 27 -25.15 -29.97 8.38
CA ILE A 27 -26.53 -29.58 8.69
C ILE A 27 -26.55 -28.11 9.11
N SER A 28 -27.46 -27.35 8.49
CA SER A 28 -27.63 -25.93 8.80
C SER A 28 -29.07 -25.48 8.57
N PHE A 29 -29.49 -24.43 9.28
CA PHE A 29 -30.88 -23.99 9.34
C PHE A 29 -31.00 -22.49 9.10
N THR A 30 -32.08 -22.05 8.47
CA THR A 30 -32.35 -20.62 8.25
C THR A 30 -33.00 -19.97 9.48
N MET A 31 -33.71 -20.76 10.29
CA MET A 31 -34.41 -20.30 11.49
C MET A 31 -34.69 -21.44 12.47
N CYS A 32 -35.21 -21.07 13.64
CA CYS A 32 -35.77 -22.01 14.62
C CYS A 32 -37.23 -21.69 14.95
N MET A 33 -38.04 -22.72 15.17
CA MET A 33 -39.46 -22.59 15.54
C MET A 33 -39.85 -23.60 16.63
N PRO A 34 -40.88 -23.30 17.44
CA PRO A 34 -41.51 -24.31 18.28
C PRO A 34 -42.05 -25.46 17.41
N LEU A 35 -41.98 -26.68 17.92
CA LEU A 35 -42.51 -27.86 17.25
C LEU A 35 -44.04 -27.69 17.02
N PRO A 36 -44.54 -27.76 15.78
CA PRO A 36 -45.95 -27.54 15.48
C PRO A 36 -46.81 -28.72 15.93
N GLU A 37 -48.13 -28.50 16.01
CA GLU A 37 -49.07 -29.57 16.37
C GLU A 37 -49.29 -30.59 15.25
N SER A 38 -49.04 -30.21 13.99
CA SER A 38 -49.31 -31.01 12.78
C SER A 38 -48.08 -31.10 11.88
N VAL A 39 -47.88 -32.29 11.30
CA VAL A 39 -46.82 -32.61 10.33
C VAL A 39 -46.89 -31.71 9.08
N SER A 40 -48.08 -31.23 8.70
CA SER A 40 -48.28 -30.36 7.53
C SER A 40 -47.62 -28.98 7.64
N ARG A 41 -47.16 -28.58 8.83
CA ARG A 41 -46.50 -27.28 9.08
C ARG A 41 -44.97 -27.41 9.22
N LEU A 42 -44.43 -28.59 8.91
CA LEU A 42 -42.99 -28.83 8.96
C LEU A 42 -42.31 -28.29 7.69
N ASP A 43 -41.15 -27.64 7.89
CA ASP A 43 -40.27 -27.07 6.87
C ASP A 43 -38.88 -27.70 7.04
N GLY A 44 -38.28 -28.12 5.93
CA GLY A 44 -36.96 -28.76 5.91
C GLY A 44 -35.80 -27.83 6.28
N ASP A 45 -35.98 -26.51 6.14
CA ASP A 45 -34.93 -25.52 6.43
C ASP A 45 -34.96 -25.00 7.88
N CYS A 46 -35.91 -25.47 8.69
CA CYS A 46 -36.13 -25.04 10.07
C CYS A 46 -35.60 -26.06 11.10
N LEU A 47 -34.97 -25.55 12.16
CA LEU A 47 -34.73 -26.33 13.37
C LEU A 47 -35.93 -26.23 14.31
N TYR A 48 -36.60 -27.34 14.58
CA TYR A 48 -37.68 -27.37 15.56
C TYR A 48 -37.16 -27.48 16.98
N ILE A 49 -37.91 -26.92 17.93
CA ILE A 49 -37.63 -27.02 19.36
C ILE A 49 -38.91 -27.49 20.05
N GLY A 50 -38.84 -28.60 20.75
CA GLY A 50 -40.00 -29.26 21.33
C GLY A 50 -39.71 -29.95 22.65
N VAL A 51 -40.73 -30.59 23.21
CA VAL A 51 -40.57 -31.60 24.27
C VAL A 51 -40.51 -33.00 23.64
N LEU A 52 -39.72 -33.90 24.22
CA LEU A 52 -39.41 -35.20 23.62
C LEU A 52 -40.66 -36.05 23.39
N SER A 53 -41.63 -36.04 24.32
CA SER A 53 -42.90 -36.76 24.18
C SER A 53 -43.64 -36.38 22.88
N LYS A 54 -43.77 -35.08 22.60
CA LYS A 54 -44.45 -34.57 21.40
C LYS A 54 -43.65 -34.81 20.12
N THR A 55 -42.32 -34.66 20.18
CA THR A 55 -41.43 -34.97 19.06
C THR A 55 -41.63 -36.41 18.60
N LEU A 56 -41.64 -37.37 19.52
CA LEU A 56 -41.79 -38.78 19.20
C LEU A 56 -43.18 -39.11 18.65
N GLN A 57 -44.25 -38.46 19.13
CA GLN A 57 -45.60 -38.61 18.56
C GLN A 57 -45.67 -38.21 17.08
N LEU A 58 -45.01 -37.11 16.69
CA LEU A 58 -44.96 -36.70 15.28
C LEU A 58 -44.12 -37.66 14.43
N ARG A 59 -43.13 -38.33 15.01
CA ARG A 59 -42.36 -39.39 14.34
C ARG A 59 -43.19 -40.63 14.05
N GLU A 60 -44.16 -40.99 14.91
CA GLU A 60 -45.10 -42.10 14.64
C GLU A 60 -45.95 -41.85 13.37
N GLN A 61 -46.07 -40.60 12.93
CA GLN A 61 -46.80 -40.20 11.73
C GLN A 61 -45.92 -40.21 10.47
N GLY A 62 -44.67 -40.69 10.56
CA GLY A 62 -43.72 -40.78 9.43
C GLY A 62 -43.01 -39.48 9.08
N ALA A 63 -43.10 -38.45 9.94
CA ALA A 63 -42.45 -37.17 9.69
C ALA A 63 -40.91 -37.24 9.86
N SER A 64 -40.17 -36.60 8.95
CA SER A 64 -38.72 -36.41 9.05
C SER A 64 -38.39 -34.93 9.15
N PHE A 65 -37.75 -34.53 10.24
CA PHE A 65 -37.37 -33.14 10.51
C PHE A 65 -36.21 -33.09 11.51
N TYR A 66 -35.59 -31.93 11.69
CA TYR A 66 -34.54 -31.72 12.67
C TYR A 66 -35.13 -31.06 13.91
N CYS A 67 -34.82 -31.57 15.12
CA CYS A 67 -35.38 -31.00 16.33
C CYS A 67 -34.42 -31.08 17.54
N VAL A 68 -34.39 -30.01 18.34
CA VAL A 68 -33.84 -30.03 19.70
C VAL A 68 -34.98 -30.27 20.68
N SER A 69 -34.96 -31.42 21.35
CA SER A 69 -36.05 -31.84 22.24
C SER A 69 -35.63 -31.78 23.69
N LEU A 70 -36.39 -31.08 24.54
CA LEU A 70 -36.25 -31.15 25.99
C LEU A 70 -36.85 -32.46 26.49
N ARG A 71 -36.10 -33.23 27.28
CA ARG A 71 -36.60 -34.48 27.85
C ARG A 71 -37.65 -34.18 28.92
N ASP A 72 -38.89 -34.62 28.67
CA ASP A 72 -40.06 -34.51 29.57
C ASP A 72 -40.64 -35.88 29.96
N ARG A 73 -39.96 -36.96 29.60
CA ARG A 73 -40.36 -38.35 29.81
C ARG A 73 -39.17 -39.21 30.25
N ILE A 74 -39.48 -40.35 30.86
CA ILE A 74 -38.49 -41.39 31.15
C ILE A 74 -38.07 -42.12 29.87
N LEU A 75 -36.84 -42.63 29.86
CA LEU A 75 -36.31 -43.48 28.79
C LEU A 75 -37.03 -44.84 28.82
N ASP A 76 -37.62 -45.23 27.69
CA ASP A 76 -38.35 -46.50 27.52
C ASP A 76 -38.26 -47.03 26.06
N GLU A 77 -38.93 -48.16 25.78
CA GLU A 77 -38.90 -48.85 24.48
C GLU A 77 -39.47 -48.03 23.30
N TYR A 78 -40.17 -46.91 23.55
CA TYR A 78 -40.75 -46.05 22.52
C TYR A 78 -39.69 -45.09 21.92
N GLU A 79 -38.49 -45.00 22.52
CA GLU A 79 -37.31 -44.27 22.01
C GLU A 79 -36.43 -45.18 21.13
N THR A 80 -36.96 -45.63 19.98
CA THR A 80 -36.18 -46.42 19.03
C THR A 80 -35.18 -45.56 18.23
N PRO A 81 -34.07 -46.15 17.72
CA PRO A 81 -33.09 -45.42 16.89
C PRO A 81 -33.71 -44.64 15.72
N GLU A 82 -34.74 -45.18 15.08
CA GLU A 82 -35.46 -44.53 13.97
C GLU A 82 -36.26 -43.30 14.42
N ARG A 83 -36.82 -43.34 15.64
CA ARG A 83 -37.64 -42.23 16.18
C ARG A 83 -36.79 -41.10 16.74
N VAL A 84 -35.62 -41.42 17.30
CA VAL A 84 -34.69 -40.40 17.82
C VAL A 84 -33.75 -39.84 16.74
N LYS A 85 -33.74 -40.42 15.53
CA LYS A 85 -32.93 -39.93 14.41
C LYS A 85 -33.16 -38.45 14.14
N ASN A 86 -32.10 -37.68 13.88
CA ASN A 86 -32.14 -36.23 13.63
C ASN A 86 -32.62 -35.39 14.83
N LEU A 87 -32.44 -35.90 16.06
CA LEU A 87 -32.73 -35.17 17.29
C LEU A 87 -31.46 -34.82 18.05
N VAL A 88 -31.51 -33.70 18.76
CA VAL A 88 -30.63 -33.43 19.91
C VAL A 88 -31.53 -33.44 21.14
N ILE A 89 -31.34 -34.39 22.05
CA ILE A 89 -32.14 -34.49 23.27
C ILE A 89 -31.39 -33.78 24.39
N VAL A 90 -32.05 -32.83 25.05
CA VAL A 90 -31.53 -32.05 26.18
C VAL A 90 -32.03 -32.68 27.48
N ASN A 91 -31.11 -33.23 28.26
CA ASN A 91 -31.37 -33.92 29.52
C ASN A 91 -31.18 -32.98 30.71
N GLU A 92 -31.90 -31.86 30.72
CA GLU A 92 -31.84 -30.87 31.79
C GLU A 92 -33.21 -30.55 32.36
N ASN A 93 -33.23 -30.21 33.65
CA ASN A 93 -34.43 -29.76 34.34
C ASN A 93 -34.59 -28.25 34.19
N ILE A 94 -34.90 -27.81 32.97
CA ILE A 94 -35.10 -26.39 32.61
C ILE A 94 -36.48 -26.19 31.98
N ALA A 95 -36.96 -24.95 31.94
CA ALA A 95 -38.20 -24.65 31.24
C ALA A 95 -38.01 -24.73 29.71
N PHE A 96 -39.03 -25.17 28.98
CA PHE A 96 -39.04 -25.14 27.51
C PHE A 96 -38.73 -23.74 26.97
N SER A 97 -39.29 -22.69 27.60
CA SER A 97 -39.06 -21.30 27.22
C SER A 97 -37.59 -20.89 27.32
N GLU A 98 -36.85 -21.43 28.29
CA GLU A 98 -35.42 -21.16 28.46
C GLU A 98 -34.59 -21.80 27.36
N LEU A 99 -34.86 -23.08 27.03
CA LEU A 99 -34.21 -23.77 25.91
C LEU A 99 -34.50 -23.04 24.59
N PHE A 100 -35.77 -22.72 24.34
CA PHE A 100 -36.18 -22.02 23.13
C PHE A 100 -35.52 -20.64 23.02
N ALA A 101 -35.57 -19.83 24.08
CA ALA A 101 -34.97 -18.50 24.10
C ALA A 101 -33.45 -18.56 23.88
N ARG A 102 -32.76 -19.57 24.42
CA ARG A 102 -31.31 -19.74 24.24
C ARG A 102 -30.93 -20.00 22.78
N ILE A 103 -31.61 -20.94 22.12
CA ILE A 103 -31.36 -21.25 20.71
C ILE A 103 -31.76 -20.05 19.83
N GLN A 104 -32.94 -19.48 20.07
CA GLN A 104 -33.44 -18.33 19.32
C GLN A 104 -32.51 -17.12 19.42
N LYS A 105 -32.01 -16.81 20.63
CA LYS A 105 -31.01 -15.75 20.84
C LYS A 105 -29.76 -16.00 20.01
N LYS A 106 -29.30 -17.25 19.89
CA LYS A 106 -28.13 -17.58 19.09
C LYS A 106 -28.36 -17.34 17.59
N PHE A 107 -29.52 -17.71 17.06
CA PHE A 107 -29.90 -17.36 15.68
C PHE A 107 -29.89 -15.86 15.45
N PHE A 108 -30.54 -15.08 16.33
CA PHE A 108 -30.59 -13.62 16.19
C PHE A 108 -29.21 -12.96 16.28
N GLU A 109 -28.37 -13.42 17.20
CA GLU A 109 -27.00 -12.93 17.37
C GLU A 109 -26.18 -13.11 16.08
N ILE A 110 -26.21 -14.31 15.49
CA ILE A 110 -25.46 -14.64 14.28
C ILE A 110 -26.01 -13.86 13.07
N MET A 111 -27.33 -13.85 12.89
CA MET A 111 -27.97 -13.11 11.78
C MET A 111 -27.70 -11.61 11.86
N SER A 112 -27.82 -11.02 13.06
CA SER A 112 -27.51 -9.60 13.28
C SER A 112 -26.03 -9.29 13.05
N TRP A 113 -25.13 -10.20 13.46
CA TRP A 113 -23.70 -10.05 13.25
C TRP A 113 -23.33 -10.02 11.76
N VAL A 114 -23.77 -11.02 10.99
CA VAL A 114 -23.47 -11.07 9.54
C VAL A 114 -24.16 -9.94 8.78
N PHE A 115 -25.41 -9.62 9.13
CA PHE A 115 -26.10 -8.46 8.55
C PHE A 115 -25.27 -7.18 8.74
N ARG A 116 -24.81 -6.90 9.97
CA ARG A 116 -23.99 -5.72 10.26
C ARG A 116 -22.65 -5.72 9.53
N MET A 117 -21.99 -6.87 9.37
CA MET A 117 -20.75 -6.96 8.60
C MET A 117 -20.96 -6.66 7.10
N HIS A 118 -22.11 -7.05 6.53
CA HIS A 118 -22.48 -6.70 5.16
C HIS A 118 -22.96 -5.25 4.99
N GLU A 119 -23.62 -4.68 6.00
CA GLU A 119 -24.15 -3.31 5.98
C GLU A 119 -23.06 -2.24 6.12
N LEU A 120 -21.82 -2.64 6.40
CA LEU A 120 -20.65 -1.78 6.29
C LEU A 120 -20.52 -1.26 4.84
N HIS A 121 -21.14 -0.10 4.58
CA HIS A 121 -21.18 0.53 3.26
C HIS A 121 -19.78 0.65 2.65
N SER A 122 -19.70 0.44 1.34
CA SER A 122 -18.45 0.26 0.59
C SER A 122 -17.43 1.40 0.70
N ARG A 123 -17.78 2.59 1.23
CA ARG A 123 -16.85 3.71 1.46
C ARG A 123 -16.36 3.86 2.90
N GLU A 124 -17.02 3.25 3.89
CA GLU A 124 -16.64 3.35 5.31
C GLU A 124 -16.26 2.02 5.95
N GLY A 125 -16.59 0.89 5.31
CA GLY A 125 -16.20 -0.44 5.79
C GLY A 125 -14.71 -0.70 5.60
N SER A 126 -14.06 -1.26 6.62
CA SER A 126 -12.64 -1.66 6.61
C SER A 126 -12.47 -3.05 7.21
N ILE A 127 -11.33 -3.70 6.93
CA ILE A 127 -10.94 -4.98 7.54
C ILE A 127 -11.02 -4.89 9.07
N GLN A 128 -10.55 -3.78 9.65
CA GLN A 128 -10.58 -3.54 11.10
C GLN A 128 -12.01 -3.55 11.66
N LYS A 129 -12.96 -2.86 11.01
CA LYS A 129 -14.37 -2.84 11.47
C LYS A 129 -15.02 -4.22 11.46
N VAL A 130 -14.66 -5.07 10.49
CA VAL A 130 -15.13 -6.46 10.43
C VAL A 130 -14.60 -7.25 11.63
N LEU A 131 -13.32 -7.09 11.97
CA LEU A 131 -12.74 -7.71 13.16
C LEU A 131 -13.39 -7.20 14.45
N ASP A 132 -13.63 -5.89 14.56
CA ASP A 132 -14.27 -5.28 15.74
C ASP A 132 -15.68 -5.83 15.97
N LEU A 133 -16.49 -5.98 14.91
CA LEU A 133 -17.82 -6.59 14.97
C LEU A 133 -17.77 -8.09 15.32
N SER A 134 -16.69 -8.77 14.95
CA SER A 134 -16.51 -10.21 15.13
C SER A 134 -15.90 -10.58 16.47
N ALA A 135 -15.17 -9.67 17.11
CA ALA A 135 -14.54 -9.86 18.41
C ALA A 135 -15.50 -10.44 19.48
N PRO A 136 -16.71 -9.89 19.73
CA PRO A 136 -17.61 -10.42 20.75
C PRO A 136 -18.27 -11.76 20.37
N ILE A 137 -18.35 -12.09 19.07
CA ILE A 137 -19.04 -13.30 18.58
C ILE A 137 -18.11 -14.48 18.50
N ILE A 138 -16.99 -14.28 17.81
CA ILE A 138 -15.98 -15.31 17.65
C ILE A 138 -15.34 -15.46 19.03
N GLY A 139 -14.73 -14.41 19.61
CA GLY A 139 -14.30 -14.41 21.03
C GLY A 139 -12.86 -14.85 21.33
N ASN A 140 -11.94 -14.73 20.35
CA ASN A 140 -10.49 -14.94 20.51
C ASN A 140 -9.75 -13.86 19.73
N HIS A 141 -8.45 -13.73 20.01
CA HIS A 141 -7.60 -12.80 19.29
C HIS A 141 -7.44 -13.21 17.82
N ILE A 142 -7.65 -12.25 16.92
CA ILE A 142 -7.43 -12.40 15.48
C ILE A 142 -6.51 -11.27 15.03
N ALA A 143 -5.46 -11.61 14.30
CA ALA A 143 -4.56 -10.67 13.65
C ALA A 143 -4.52 -10.95 12.14
N ILE A 144 -4.39 -9.88 11.36
CA ILE A 144 -4.23 -9.93 9.91
C ILE A 144 -2.94 -9.19 9.57
N SER A 145 -2.02 -9.86 8.87
CA SER A 145 -0.77 -9.28 8.38
C SER A 145 -0.66 -9.36 6.87
N ASP A 146 0.15 -8.49 6.27
CA ASP A 146 0.42 -8.49 4.83
C ASP A 146 1.63 -9.36 4.45
N SER A 147 2.00 -9.33 3.16
CA SER A 147 3.15 -10.06 2.62
C SER A 147 4.51 -9.66 3.17
N ALA A 148 4.62 -8.43 3.68
CA ALA A 148 5.81 -7.94 4.37
C ALA A 148 5.76 -8.24 5.88
N MET A 149 4.80 -9.05 6.34
CA MET A 149 4.59 -9.36 7.75
C MET A 149 4.23 -8.15 8.62
N MET A 150 3.71 -7.10 8.00
CA MET A 150 3.23 -5.91 8.68
C MET A 150 1.78 -6.12 9.12
N LEU A 151 1.44 -5.64 10.31
CA LEU A 151 0.08 -5.71 10.85
C LEU A 151 -0.87 -4.83 10.02
N MET A 152 -1.94 -5.42 9.48
CA MET A 152 -3.01 -4.71 8.78
C MET A 152 -4.17 -4.38 9.72
N ALA A 153 -4.58 -5.34 10.54
CA ALA A 153 -5.71 -5.22 11.46
C ALA A 153 -5.62 -6.26 12.58
N CYS A 154 -6.20 -5.97 13.75
CA CYS A 154 -6.33 -6.96 14.82
C CYS A 154 -7.51 -6.69 15.75
N THR A 155 -7.98 -7.70 16.47
CA THR A 155 -8.96 -7.54 17.54
C THR A 155 -8.29 -6.98 18.79
N SER A 156 -8.16 -5.66 18.88
CA SER A 156 -7.48 -4.97 20.00
C SER A 156 -8.22 -5.07 21.33
N ALA A 157 -9.52 -5.33 21.32
CA ALA A 157 -10.34 -5.51 22.52
C ALA A 157 -10.10 -6.86 23.23
N ILE A 158 -9.37 -7.79 22.61
CA ILE A 158 -9.09 -9.12 23.15
C ILE A 158 -7.59 -9.22 23.43
N ASP A 159 -7.23 -9.23 24.71
CA ASP A 159 -5.85 -9.45 25.13
C ASP A 159 -5.39 -10.86 24.75
N CYS A 160 -4.16 -10.94 24.24
CA CYS A 160 -3.51 -12.17 23.82
C CYS A 160 -2.10 -12.17 24.39
N ASP A 161 -1.79 -13.14 25.24
CA ASP A 161 -0.47 -13.26 25.86
C ASP A 161 0.51 -14.11 25.06
N ASP A 162 0.11 -14.54 23.86
CA ASP A 162 0.99 -15.20 22.90
C ASP A 162 2.16 -14.27 22.50
N PRO A 163 3.42 -14.71 22.64
CA PRO A 163 4.58 -13.87 22.32
C PRO A 163 4.63 -13.39 20.86
N ILE A 164 4.16 -14.21 19.90
CA ILE A 164 4.14 -13.87 18.48
C ILE A 164 3.12 -12.76 18.23
N SER A 165 1.89 -12.92 18.76
CA SER A 165 0.83 -11.90 18.67
C SER A 165 1.22 -10.61 19.41
N ARG A 166 1.78 -10.70 20.63
CA ARG A 166 2.21 -9.52 21.40
C ARG A 166 3.24 -8.68 20.65
N ARG A 167 4.26 -9.32 20.08
CA ARG A 167 5.30 -8.63 19.30
C ARG A 167 4.70 -7.96 18.06
N LEU A 168 3.82 -8.67 17.33
CA LEU A 168 3.16 -8.10 16.16
C LEU A 168 2.32 -6.87 16.52
N MET A 169 1.56 -6.92 17.61
CA MET A 169 0.78 -5.77 18.09
C MET A 169 1.67 -4.62 18.57
N GLN A 170 2.78 -4.93 19.27
CA GLN A 170 3.67 -3.92 19.84
C GLN A 170 4.46 -3.17 18.76
N TYR A 171 5.00 -3.88 17.78
CA TYR A 171 5.89 -3.31 16.76
C TYR A 171 5.17 -2.96 15.45
N GLY A 172 3.98 -3.52 15.22
CA GLY A 172 3.29 -3.44 13.93
C GLY A 172 3.90 -4.36 12.86
N TYR A 173 4.89 -5.19 13.22
CA TYR A 173 5.53 -6.17 12.34
C TYR A 173 6.13 -7.33 13.15
N HIS A 174 6.48 -8.43 12.47
CA HIS A 174 7.21 -9.53 13.10
C HIS A 174 8.73 -9.23 13.15
N PRO A 175 9.34 -9.12 14.35
CA PRO A 175 10.78 -8.88 14.46
C PRO A 175 11.59 -10.10 14.02
N GLU A 176 12.88 -9.89 13.71
CA GLU A 176 13.78 -10.92 13.16
C GLU A 176 13.79 -12.22 13.99
N GLU A 177 13.73 -12.15 15.31
CA GLU A 177 13.65 -13.31 16.20
C GLU A 177 12.42 -14.20 15.89
N THR A 178 11.26 -13.58 15.68
CA THR A 178 10.01 -14.25 15.32
C THR A 178 10.10 -14.81 13.90
N VAL A 179 10.68 -14.06 12.96
CA VAL A 179 10.90 -14.52 11.57
C VAL A 179 11.83 -15.74 11.52
N GLN A 180 12.87 -15.77 12.35
CA GLN A 180 13.77 -16.91 12.47
C GLN A 180 13.06 -18.16 13.01
N GLN A 181 12.12 -18.00 13.95
CA GLN A 181 11.28 -19.12 14.40
C GLN A 181 10.42 -19.66 13.25
N PHE A 182 9.81 -18.78 12.44
CA PHE A 182 9.05 -19.22 11.26
C PHE A 182 9.91 -19.99 10.25
N ARG A 183 11.15 -19.54 10.00
CA ARG A 183 12.12 -20.26 9.14
C ARG A 183 12.50 -21.62 9.71
N LYS A 184 12.78 -21.69 11.01
CA LYS A 184 13.17 -22.94 11.68
C LYS A 184 12.11 -24.04 11.56
N HIS A 185 10.85 -23.65 11.51
CA HIS A 185 9.71 -24.56 11.39
C HIS A 185 9.16 -24.69 9.95
N ASP A 186 9.92 -24.21 8.94
CA ASP A 186 9.56 -24.26 7.50
C ASP A 186 8.16 -23.70 7.17
N LEU A 187 7.70 -22.72 7.96
CA LEU A 187 6.34 -22.19 7.84
C LEU A 187 6.13 -21.44 6.53
N PHE A 188 7.17 -20.81 5.98
CA PHE A 188 7.10 -20.10 4.70
C PHE A 188 6.68 -21.02 3.55
N ARG A 189 7.22 -22.23 3.50
CA ARG A 189 6.88 -23.22 2.47
C ARG A 189 5.45 -23.75 2.64
N LEU A 190 5.02 -23.94 3.89
CA LEU A 190 3.64 -24.30 4.20
C LEU A 190 2.68 -23.17 3.77
N TRP A 191 3.02 -21.93 4.09
CA TRP A 191 2.25 -20.76 3.68
C TRP A 191 2.26 -20.55 2.18
N GLU A 192 3.31 -20.96 1.47
CA GLU A 192 3.39 -20.90 0.00
C GLU A 192 2.31 -21.76 -0.68
N THR A 193 1.98 -22.90 -0.09
CA THR A 193 1.12 -23.94 -0.69
C THR A 193 -0.29 -24.02 -0.08
N ALA A 194 -0.54 -23.33 1.03
CA ALA A 194 -1.83 -23.34 1.71
C ALA A 194 -2.87 -22.45 0.99
N ASP A 195 -3.90 -23.08 0.43
CA ASP A 195 -5.04 -22.40 -0.22
C ASP A 195 -6.31 -22.44 0.62
N THR A 196 -6.42 -23.38 1.56
CA THR A 196 -7.57 -23.55 2.45
C THR A 196 -7.27 -23.08 3.87
N VAL A 197 -8.31 -22.94 4.69
CA VAL A 197 -8.13 -22.78 6.14
C VAL A 197 -7.42 -24.03 6.68
N TYR A 198 -6.40 -23.83 7.53
CA TYR A 198 -5.73 -24.93 8.22
C TYR A 198 -5.52 -24.60 9.71
N VAL A 199 -5.33 -25.64 10.51
CA VAL A 199 -5.14 -25.56 11.96
C VAL A 199 -3.71 -25.99 12.29
N ASP A 200 -3.02 -25.21 13.11
CA ASP A 200 -1.78 -25.61 13.76
C ASP A 200 -2.06 -25.83 15.25
N ASP A 201 -2.06 -27.10 15.66
CA ASP A 201 -2.24 -27.55 17.05
C ASP A 201 -0.92 -28.00 17.69
N SER A 202 0.20 -27.90 16.97
CA SER A 202 1.51 -28.34 17.44
C SER A 202 2.04 -27.50 18.61
N CYS A 203 1.58 -26.26 18.71
CA CYS A 203 2.08 -25.24 19.64
C CYS A 203 3.61 -25.08 19.60
N ALA A 204 4.24 -25.37 18.45
CA ALA A 204 5.68 -25.33 18.29
C ALA A 204 6.23 -23.89 18.20
N VAL A 205 5.43 -22.98 17.66
CA VAL A 205 5.78 -21.56 17.47
C VAL A 205 4.84 -20.66 18.27
N ALA A 206 3.53 -20.84 18.12
CA ALA A 206 2.52 -20.14 18.91
C ALA A 206 2.24 -20.89 20.21
N LYS A 207 1.90 -20.14 21.27
CA LYS A 207 1.53 -20.65 22.58
C LYS A 207 0.18 -21.41 22.57
N TYR A 208 -0.70 -21.04 21.64
CA TYR A 208 -2.05 -21.59 21.52
C TYR A 208 -2.24 -22.27 20.17
N VAL A 209 -3.28 -23.13 20.08
CA VAL A 209 -3.77 -23.62 18.79
C VAL A 209 -4.15 -22.43 17.91
N THR A 210 -3.62 -22.35 16.69
CA THR A 210 -3.90 -21.27 15.75
C THR A 210 -4.64 -21.77 14.53
N VAL A 211 -5.56 -20.95 14.03
CA VAL A 211 -6.28 -21.19 12.77
C VAL A 211 -5.84 -20.14 11.76
N HIS A 212 -5.43 -20.60 10.59
CA HIS A 212 -4.81 -19.76 9.57
C HIS A 212 -5.62 -19.76 8.29
N LYS A 213 -5.77 -18.58 7.69
CA LYS A 213 -6.24 -18.42 6.30
C LYS A 213 -5.33 -17.45 5.57
N ILE A 214 -4.80 -17.90 4.44
CA ILE A 214 -4.01 -17.07 3.54
C ILE A 214 -4.89 -16.68 2.35
N PHE A 215 -4.84 -15.39 2.01
CA PHE A 215 -5.44 -14.83 0.82
C PHE A 215 -4.38 -14.60 -0.24
N ARG A 216 -4.60 -15.22 -1.40
CA ARG A 216 -3.76 -15.11 -2.59
C ARG A 216 -4.57 -14.52 -3.73
N PHE A 217 -3.91 -13.68 -4.52
CA PHE A 217 -4.45 -13.17 -5.77
C PHE A 217 -3.38 -13.34 -6.85
N GLY A 218 -3.68 -14.16 -7.86
CA GLY A 218 -2.65 -14.66 -8.78
C GLY A 218 -1.58 -15.47 -8.03
N ASN A 219 -0.30 -15.18 -8.28
CA ASN A 219 0.84 -15.79 -7.57
C ASN A 219 1.26 -15.01 -6.31
N MET A 220 0.53 -13.95 -5.92
CA MET A 220 0.93 -13.10 -4.81
C MET A 220 0.26 -13.52 -3.50
N TYR A 221 1.07 -13.85 -2.50
CA TYR A 221 0.66 -13.89 -1.09
C TYR A 221 0.32 -12.47 -0.66
N PHE A 222 -0.92 -12.21 -0.25
CA PHE A 222 -1.38 -10.84 0.02
C PHE A 222 -1.66 -10.57 1.50
N ALA A 223 -2.47 -11.44 2.13
CA ALA A 223 -2.87 -11.28 3.52
C ALA A 223 -2.94 -12.61 4.24
N HIS A 224 -2.61 -12.61 5.53
CA HIS A 224 -2.62 -13.77 6.42
C HIS A 224 -3.45 -13.48 7.65
N VAL A 225 -4.60 -14.16 7.75
CA VAL A 225 -5.49 -14.10 8.89
C VAL A 225 -5.12 -15.22 9.85
N VAL A 226 -4.84 -14.86 11.09
CA VAL A 226 -4.48 -15.82 12.16
C VAL A 226 -5.39 -15.60 13.35
N MET A 227 -6.14 -16.63 13.75
CA MET A 227 -6.89 -16.66 15.00
C MET A 227 -6.14 -17.50 16.03
N SER A 228 -5.77 -16.90 17.16
CA SER A 228 -5.11 -17.59 18.28
C SER A 228 -6.16 -18.10 19.26
N CYS A 229 -6.17 -19.39 19.61
CA CYS A 229 -7.19 -19.95 20.50
C CYS A 229 -6.95 -19.67 22.00
N ASN A 230 -6.86 -18.40 22.38
CA ASN A 230 -6.34 -17.96 23.68
C ASN A 230 -7.38 -17.89 24.81
N ASN A 231 -8.63 -17.51 24.53
CA ASN A 231 -9.71 -17.38 25.52
C ASN A 231 -10.74 -18.51 25.46
N ARG A 232 -10.87 -19.16 24.31
CA ARG A 232 -11.81 -20.27 24.10
C ARG A 232 -11.25 -21.31 23.14
N PRO A 233 -11.51 -22.60 23.40
CA PRO A 233 -10.95 -23.71 22.63
C PRO A 233 -11.53 -23.75 21.22
N LEU A 234 -10.80 -24.38 20.29
CA LEU A 234 -11.27 -24.62 18.93
C LEU A 234 -12.36 -25.70 18.92
N THR A 235 -13.59 -25.33 18.54
CA THR A 235 -14.72 -26.24 18.30
C THR A 235 -15.14 -26.20 16.82
N LYS A 236 -15.97 -27.15 16.38
CA LYS A 236 -16.53 -27.13 15.02
C LYS A 236 -17.40 -25.90 14.79
N GLY A 237 -18.25 -25.53 15.75
CA GLY A 237 -19.12 -24.36 15.60
C GLY A 237 -18.33 -23.06 15.54
N LEU A 238 -17.25 -22.98 16.30
CA LEU A 238 -16.34 -21.85 16.24
C LEU A 238 -15.56 -21.76 14.91
N MET A 239 -15.18 -22.91 14.33
CA MET A 239 -14.62 -22.94 12.98
C MET A 239 -15.63 -22.42 11.96
N ASP A 240 -16.91 -22.80 12.08
CA ASP A 240 -17.98 -22.29 11.21
C ASP A 240 -18.21 -20.78 11.38
N LEU A 241 -18.13 -20.26 12.61
CA LEU A 241 -18.14 -18.81 12.87
C LEU A 241 -16.95 -18.12 12.21
N PHE A 242 -15.74 -18.67 12.38
CA PHE A 242 -14.55 -18.12 11.75
C PHE A 242 -14.66 -18.12 10.22
N GLN A 243 -15.18 -19.19 9.62
CA GLN A 243 -15.41 -19.27 8.18
C GLN A 243 -16.43 -18.23 7.70
N MET A 244 -17.55 -18.03 8.41
CA MET A 244 -18.52 -16.98 8.06
C MET A 244 -17.90 -15.58 8.07
N MET A 245 -17.00 -15.29 9.01
CA MET A 245 -16.26 -14.03 9.02
C MET A 245 -15.27 -13.95 7.84
N LEU A 246 -14.55 -15.04 7.55
CA LEU A 246 -13.61 -15.09 6.43
C LEU A 246 -14.30 -14.85 5.08
N ASP A 247 -15.50 -15.37 4.89
CA ASP A 247 -16.28 -15.16 3.66
C ASP A 247 -16.60 -13.67 3.45
N VAL A 248 -16.92 -12.94 4.53
CA VAL A 248 -17.11 -11.49 4.46
C VAL A 248 -15.79 -10.75 4.28
N LEU A 249 -14.75 -11.13 5.04
CA LEU A 249 -13.40 -10.53 4.94
C LEU A 249 -12.80 -10.69 3.54
N ALA A 250 -13.10 -11.78 2.83
CA ALA A 250 -12.62 -12.02 1.48
C ALA A 250 -12.94 -10.84 0.55
N VAL A 251 -14.14 -10.27 0.66
CA VAL A 251 -14.57 -9.10 -0.13
C VAL A 251 -13.73 -7.86 0.19
N TYR A 252 -13.45 -7.60 1.47
CA TYR A 252 -12.66 -6.45 1.90
C TYR A 252 -11.18 -6.59 1.53
N ILE A 253 -10.61 -7.78 1.75
CA ILE A 253 -9.23 -8.10 1.42
C ILE A 253 -9.02 -8.06 -0.10
N GLN A 254 -9.96 -8.60 -0.89
CA GLN A 254 -9.90 -8.51 -2.35
C GLN A 254 -9.97 -7.06 -2.81
N ARG A 255 -10.85 -6.23 -2.25
CA ARG A 255 -10.92 -4.81 -2.59
C ARG A 255 -9.62 -4.07 -2.24
N GLU A 256 -9.02 -4.37 -1.09
CA GLU A 256 -7.71 -3.80 -0.72
C GLU A 256 -6.60 -4.27 -1.66
N TRP A 257 -6.63 -5.53 -2.08
CA TRP A 257 -5.72 -6.05 -3.10
C TRP A 257 -5.93 -5.34 -4.43
N GLU A 258 -7.14 -5.25 -4.96
CA GLU A 258 -7.46 -4.54 -6.21
C GLU A 258 -7.03 -3.06 -6.14
N THR A 259 -7.14 -2.43 -4.98
CA THR A 259 -6.67 -1.05 -4.75
C THR A 259 -5.14 -0.96 -4.73
N ARG A 260 -4.44 -1.94 -4.15
CA ARG A 260 -2.96 -1.99 -4.10
C ARG A 260 -2.34 -2.44 -5.43
N ASP A 261 -2.91 -3.45 -6.09
CA ASP A 261 -2.47 -4.01 -7.39
C ASP A 261 -2.67 -3.00 -8.52
N ALA A 262 -3.78 -2.25 -8.51
CA ALA A 262 -3.97 -1.09 -9.38
C ALA A 262 -2.98 0.08 -9.11
N MET A 263 -2.18 -0.01 -8.03
CA MET A 263 -1.23 1.02 -7.57
C MET A 263 0.15 0.45 -7.19
N SER A 264 0.61 -0.62 -7.85
CA SER A 264 1.86 -1.32 -7.54
C SER A 264 2.70 -1.62 -8.80
N ASN A 265 3.38 -0.60 -9.32
CA ASN A 265 4.38 -0.79 -10.37
C ASN A 265 5.60 -1.55 -9.82
N VAL A 266 6.20 -2.44 -10.62
CA VAL A 266 7.40 -3.23 -10.25
C VAL A 266 8.59 -2.34 -9.78
N TYR A 267 8.61 -1.08 -10.22
CA TYR A 267 9.62 -0.09 -9.85
C TYR A 267 9.28 0.77 -8.62
N ASP A 268 8.09 0.66 -8.02
CA ASP A 268 7.65 1.56 -6.93
C ASP A 268 8.54 1.49 -5.68
N GLY A 269 8.83 0.28 -5.20
CA GLY A 269 9.72 0.08 -4.06
C GLY A 269 11.13 0.62 -4.33
N PHE A 270 11.64 0.40 -5.54
CA PHE A 270 12.96 0.91 -5.94
C PHE A 270 13.02 2.45 -5.97
N LEU A 271 12.03 3.11 -6.56
CA LEU A 271 11.97 4.57 -6.58
C LEU A 271 11.78 5.15 -5.17
N THR A 272 10.97 4.50 -4.34
CA THR A 272 10.74 4.93 -2.94
C THR A 272 12.03 4.84 -2.13
N ASP A 273 12.76 3.73 -2.20
CA ASP A 273 14.03 3.55 -1.48
C ASP A 273 15.09 4.59 -1.88
N LEU A 274 15.15 4.94 -3.17
CA LEU A 274 16.04 6.00 -3.66
C LEU A 274 15.62 7.40 -3.17
N LEU A 275 14.32 7.68 -3.11
CA LEU A 275 13.78 8.95 -2.64
C LEU A 275 13.96 9.14 -1.12
N ASP A 276 13.86 8.05 -0.35
CA ASP A 276 14.15 8.04 1.09
C ASP A 276 15.65 8.11 1.39
N GLY A 277 16.51 7.81 0.40
CA GLY A 277 17.95 7.73 0.58
C GLY A 277 18.39 6.50 1.39
N SER A 278 17.51 5.49 1.53
CA SER A 278 17.83 4.21 2.18
C SER A 278 18.74 3.35 1.32
N LEU A 279 18.68 3.53 0.00
CA LEU A 279 19.49 2.82 -0.98
C LEU A 279 20.66 3.70 -1.48
N THR A 280 21.87 3.41 -1.00
CA THR A 280 23.07 4.22 -1.30
C THR A 280 24.18 3.46 -2.01
N ASP A 281 24.17 2.12 -1.97
CA ASP A 281 25.20 1.29 -2.60
C ASP A 281 25.07 1.31 -4.14
N PRO A 282 26.07 1.79 -4.90
CA PRO A 282 25.98 1.88 -6.36
C PRO A 282 25.80 0.54 -7.07
N GLY A 283 26.36 -0.54 -6.53
CA GLY A 283 26.22 -1.89 -7.09
C GLY A 283 24.78 -2.39 -6.97
N VAL A 284 24.19 -2.24 -5.77
CA VAL A 284 22.79 -2.62 -5.52
C VAL A 284 21.81 -1.74 -6.32
N ILE A 285 22.09 -0.44 -6.43
CA ILE A 285 21.28 0.48 -7.25
C ILE A 285 21.27 0.03 -8.71
N SER A 286 22.44 -0.32 -9.27
CA SER A 286 22.57 -0.77 -10.66
C SER A 286 21.78 -2.06 -10.92
N GLU A 287 21.93 -3.06 -10.05
CA GLU A 287 21.23 -4.34 -10.16
C GLU A 287 19.71 -4.18 -10.09
N ARG A 288 19.21 -3.40 -9.11
CA ARG A 288 17.78 -3.13 -8.97
C ARG A 288 17.23 -2.30 -10.12
N ALA A 289 17.99 -1.31 -10.61
CA ALA A 289 17.60 -0.51 -11.77
C ALA A 289 17.40 -1.39 -13.02
N GLN A 290 18.33 -2.32 -13.27
CA GLN A 290 18.22 -3.29 -14.36
C GLN A 290 16.98 -4.18 -14.22
N PHE A 291 16.74 -4.71 -13.02
CA PHE A 291 15.58 -5.57 -12.75
C PHE A 291 14.24 -4.87 -13.03
N VAL A 292 14.13 -3.59 -12.66
CA VAL A 292 12.88 -2.83 -12.83
C VAL A 292 12.77 -2.08 -14.17
N GLY A 293 13.76 -2.25 -15.05
CA GLY A 293 13.78 -1.66 -16.40
C GLY A 293 14.06 -0.15 -16.44
N ILE A 294 14.90 0.35 -15.52
CA ILE A 294 15.38 1.73 -15.51
C ILE A 294 16.89 1.73 -15.83
N ALA A 295 17.32 2.58 -16.76
CA ALA A 295 18.73 2.72 -17.08
C ALA A 295 19.47 3.42 -15.93
N GLY A 296 20.24 2.67 -15.12
CA GLY A 296 20.87 3.21 -13.91
C GLY A 296 21.74 4.45 -14.14
N ASP A 297 22.44 4.51 -15.28
CA ASP A 297 23.31 5.59 -15.76
C ASP A 297 22.64 6.55 -16.75
N GLY A 298 21.33 6.38 -17.01
CA GLY A 298 20.57 7.22 -17.92
C GLY A 298 20.48 8.68 -17.48
N CYS A 299 20.12 9.54 -18.42
CA CYS A 299 19.73 10.93 -18.15
C CYS A 299 18.21 11.02 -17.98
N PHE A 300 17.76 11.74 -16.97
CA PHE A 300 16.37 11.80 -16.54
C PHE A 300 15.93 13.22 -16.21
N MET A 301 14.62 13.46 -16.24
CA MET A 301 13.99 14.59 -15.56
C MET A 301 12.89 14.09 -14.63
N LEU A 302 12.71 14.78 -13.50
CA LEU A 302 11.71 14.47 -12.50
C LEU A 302 10.58 15.51 -12.53
N PHE A 303 9.37 15.00 -12.48
CA PHE A 303 8.11 15.75 -12.43
C PHE A 303 7.40 15.40 -11.12
N GLN A 304 6.93 16.41 -10.41
CA GLN A 304 6.30 16.24 -9.10
C GLN A 304 4.97 16.96 -9.08
N PHE A 305 3.88 16.19 -9.01
CA PHE A 305 2.52 16.74 -8.98
C PHE A 305 1.99 16.82 -7.55
N VAL A 306 1.39 17.96 -7.23
CA VAL A 306 0.69 18.23 -5.96
C VAL A 306 -0.71 18.75 -6.29
N THR A 307 -1.74 18.11 -5.75
CA THR A 307 -3.13 18.56 -5.93
C THR A 307 -3.49 19.60 -4.87
N THR A 308 -4.30 20.59 -5.25
CA THR A 308 -4.86 21.58 -4.30
C THR A 308 -6.12 21.08 -3.60
N ASP A 309 -6.77 20.06 -4.18
CA ASP A 309 -7.93 19.39 -3.60
C ASP A 309 -7.58 17.93 -3.22
N TYR A 310 -7.50 17.65 -1.92
CA TYR A 310 -7.27 16.30 -1.38
C TYR A 310 -8.56 15.47 -1.30
N ALA A 311 -9.73 16.08 -1.56
CA ALA A 311 -11.04 15.44 -1.43
C ALA A 311 -11.63 14.98 -2.78
N ALA A 312 -11.17 15.53 -3.91
CA ALA A 312 -11.90 15.38 -5.17
C ALA A 312 -11.70 14.07 -5.96
N LEU A 313 -10.60 13.32 -5.82
CA LEU A 313 -10.39 12.14 -6.68
C LEU A 313 -9.67 11.01 -5.94
N SER A 314 -10.19 9.79 -6.10
CA SER A 314 -9.49 8.57 -5.71
C SER A 314 -8.12 8.56 -6.39
N VAL A 315 -7.05 8.59 -5.60
CA VAL A 315 -5.64 8.57 -6.04
C VAL A 315 -5.38 7.46 -7.08
N VAL A 316 -6.14 6.37 -7.01
CA VAL A 316 -6.14 5.26 -7.97
C VAL A 316 -6.50 5.70 -9.39
N HIS A 317 -7.51 6.57 -9.56
CA HIS A 317 -7.95 7.03 -10.87
C HIS A 317 -6.90 7.94 -11.53
N ILE A 318 -6.29 8.83 -10.74
CA ILE A 318 -5.24 9.73 -11.22
C ILE A 318 -4.01 8.92 -11.66
N SER A 319 -3.58 7.95 -10.84
CA SER A 319 -2.42 7.10 -11.18
C SER A 319 -2.68 6.19 -12.40
N LYS A 320 -3.89 5.63 -12.53
CA LYS A 320 -4.26 4.84 -13.71
C LYS A 320 -4.26 5.69 -14.97
N GLU A 321 -4.93 6.85 -14.94
CA GLU A 321 -4.93 7.78 -16.07
C GLU A 321 -3.51 8.24 -16.43
N PHE A 322 -2.68 8.55 -15.41
CA PHE A 322 -1.30 8.95 -15.63
C PHE A 322 -0.51 7.85 -16.34
N SER A 323 -0.67 6.59 -15.92
CA SER A 323 0.00 5.45 -16.56
C SER A 323 -0.45 5.22 -18.01
N GLU A 324 -1.75 5.39 -18.30
CA GLU A 324 -2.31 5.22 -19.64
C GLU A 324 -1.87 6.35 -20.58
N ARG A 325 -1.81 7.59 -20.07
CA ARG A 325 -1.44 8.78 -20.83
C ARG A 325 0.07 8.93 -21.02
N PHE A 326 0.87 8.54 -20.02
CA PHE A 326 2.32 8.74 -20.02
C PHE A 326 3.11 7.43 -19.86
N PRO A 327 2.99 6.47 -20.79
CA PRO A 327 3.55 5.13 -20.66
C PRO A 327 5.09 5.09 -20.61
N ARG A 328 5.76 6.17 -21.02
CA ARG A 328 7.23 6.29 -20.99
C ARG A 328 7.76 6.83 -19.66
N MET A 329 6.88 7.33 -18.79
CA MET A 329 7.25 7.85 -17.48
C MET A 329 7.10 6.76 -16.42
N LYS A 330 8.11 6.62 -15.57
CA LYS A 330 8.06 5.75 -14.39
C LYS A 330 7.64 6.60 -13.21
N PHE A 331 6.56 6.27 -12.52
CA PHE A 331 6.05 7.10 -11.43
C PHE A 331 5.76 6.31 -10.17
N THR A 332 5.92 6.97 -9.03
CA THR A 332 5.56 6.42 -7.72
C THR A 332 4.88 7.49 -6.87
N ARG A 333 4.22 7.06 -5.80
CA ARG A 333 3.62 7.98 -4.83
C ARG A 333 4.56 8.15 -3.65
N TYR A 334 5.07 9.36 -3.47
CA TYR A 334 6.03 9.69 -2.42
C TYR A 334 5.58 10.92 -1.63
N GLN A 335 5.46 10.80 -0.31
CA GLN A 335 5.03 11.87 0.61
C GLN A 335 3.73 12.59 0.15
N LYS A 336 2.69 11.82 -0.21
CA LYS A 336 1.41 12.31 -0.76
C LYS A 336 1.50 13.06 -2.11
N ARG A 337 2.62 12.94 -2.82
CA ARG A 337 2.83 13.52 -4.15
C ARG A 337 2.98 12.43 -5.19
N LEU A 338 2.57 12.72 -6.43
CA LEU A 338 2.88 11.86 -7.57
C LEU A 338 4.24 12.29 -8.11
N VAL A 339 5.22 11.39 -8.07
CA VAL A 339 6.59 11.64 -8.53
C VAL A 339 6.83 10.79 -9.75
N ALA A 340 7.10 11.42 -10.88
CA ALA A 340 7.36 10.75 -12.14
C ALA A 340 8.76 11.08 -12.65
N VAL A 341 9.44 10.08 -13.19
CA VAL A 341 10.76 10.17 -13.80
C VAL A 341 10.64 9.78 -15.27
N MET A 342 11.22 10.59 -16.13
CA MET A 342 11.24 10.38 -17.57
C MET A 342 12.68 10.34 -18.08
N PRO A 343 13.05 9.36 -18.93
CA PRO A 343 14.29 9.44 -19.70
C PRO A 343 14.33 10.74 -20.52
N PHE A 344 15.42 11.49 -20.41
CA PHE A 344 15.61 12.77 -21.09
C PHE A 344 16.77 12.70 -22.07
N ARG A 345 16.64 13.43 -23.19
CA ARG A 345 17.70 13.58 -24.20
C ARG A 345 17.96 15.05 -24.49
N GLU A 346 16.95 15.72 -25.03
CA GLU A 346 17.02 17.12 -25.43
C GLU A 346 15.63 17.76 -25.41
N ARG A 347 15.57 19.08 -25.57
CA ARG A 347 14.32 19.85 -25.66
C ARG A 347 13.94 20.03 -27.12
N ASP A 348 13.35 18.99 -27.69
CA ASP A 348 12.81 18.99 -29.04
C ASP A 348 11.29 19.25 -29.05
N ALA A 349 10.69 19.24 -30.23
CA ALA A 349 9.24 19.40 -30.39
C ALA A 349 8.44 18.33 -29.61
N ALA A 350 8.97 17.10 -29.50
CA ALA A 350 8.32 16.02 -28.77
C ALA A 350 8.30 16.28 -27.25
N PHE A 351 9.37 16.88 -26.71
CA PHE A 351 9.40 17.32 -25.33
C PHE A 351 8.38 18.44 -25.06
N GLU A 352 8.24 19.38 -25.98
CA GLU A 352 7.22 20.44 -25.88
C GLU A 352 5.79 19.88 -25.96
N ASP A 353 5.54 18.91 -26.85
CA ASP A 353 4.25 18.20 -26.94
C ASP A 353 3.90 17.52 -25.61
N LEU A 354 4.86 16.79 -25.03
CA LEU A 354 4.69 16.18 -23.71
C LEU A 354 4.38 17.21 -22.62
N CYS A 355 5.09 18.34 -22.58
CA CYS A 355 4.83 19.39 -21.60
C CYS A 355 3.40 19.92 -21.73
N ARG A 356 2.91 20.12 -22.96
CA ARG A 356 1.55 20.56 -23.24
C ARG A 356 0.49 19.50 -22.86
N GLU A 357 0.83 18.21 -22.89
CA GLU A 357 -0.03 17.15 -22.34
C GLU A 357 -0.02 17.06 -20.81
N LEU A 358 1.15 17.22 -20.18
CA LEU A 358 1.30 17.25 -18.72
C LEU A 358 0.57 18.46 -18.12
N GLU A 359 0.59 19.60 -18.81
CA GLU A 359 -0.14 20.81 -18.43
C GLU A 359 -1.65 20.55 -18.41
N GLN A 360 -2.20 19.95 -19.48
CA GLN A 360 -3.62 19.56 -19.54
C GLN A 360 -3.99 18.53 -18.46
N PHE A 361 -3.11 17.57 -18.19
CA PHE A 361 -3.31 16.61 -17.10
C PHE A 361 -3.34 17.31 -15.74
N ALA A 362 -2.40 18.23 -15.48
CA ALA A 362 -2.36 19.02 -14.26
C ALA A 362 -3.60 19.91 -14.12
N GLU A 363 -4.08 20.50 -15.21
CA GLU A 363 -5.30 21.31 -15.23
C GLU A 363 -6.54 20.49 -14.88
N LYS A 364 -6.73 19.34 -15.52
CA LYS A 364 -7.86 18.44 -15.27
C LYS A 364 -7.97 18.03 -13.80
N HIS A 365 -6.83 17.79 -13.15
CA HIS A 365 -6.76 17.30 -11.76
C HIS A 365 -6.54 18.39 -10.72
N ASP A 366 -6.68 19.66 -11.11
CA ASP A 366 -6.33 20.83 -10.30
C ASP A 366 -5.01 20.64 -9.53
N ALA A 367 -3.98 20.25 -10.26
CA ALA A 367 -2.65 20.01 -9.75
C ALA A 367 -1.68 21.11 -10.21
N LEU A 368 -0.59 21.24 -9.47
CA LEU A 368 0.62 21.96 -9.85
C LEU A 368 1.75 20.93 -10.00
N CYS A 369 2.65 21.16 -10.95
CA CYS A 369 3.77 20.29 -11.26
C CYS A 369 5.09 21.04 -11.10
N GLY A 370 5.99 20.54 -10.25
CA GLY A 370 7.38 20.98 -10.20
C GLY A 370 8.24 20.12 -11.10
N VAL A 371 9.14 20.73 -11.86
CA VAL A 371 10.04 20.02 -12.78
C VAL A 371 11.49 20.30 -12.39
N SER A 372 12.29 19.24 -12.24
CA SER A 372 13.72 19.34 -11.93
C SER A 372 14.54 19.80 -13.13
N LEU A 373 15.85 20.02 -12.93
CA LEU A 373 16.80 19.99 -14.04
C LEU A 373 16.95 18.55 -14.56
N PRO A 374 17.46 18.36 -15.79
CA PRO A 374 18.04 17.09 -16.21
C PRO A 374 19.08 16.59 -15.22
N PHE A 375 19.15 15.29 -14.99
CA PHE A 375 20.16 14.67 -14.14
C PHE A 375 20.58 13.30 -14.67
N THR A 376 21.88 13.01 -14.56
CA THR A 376 22.46 11.71 -14.96
C THR A 376 22.61 10.80 -13.75
N GLY A 377 22.17 9.55 -13.90
CA GLY A 377 22.21 8.54 -12.87
C GLY A 377 20.98 8.57 -11.96
N ILE A 378 20.23 7.47 -11.92
CA ILE A 378 18.95 7.41 -11.17
C ILE A 378 19.13 7.62 -9.66
N ALA A 379 20.31 7.33 -9.11
CA ALA A 379 20.64 7.57 -7.70
C ALA A 379 20.47 9.04 -7.27
N ARG A 380 20.52 10.00 -8.21
CA ARG A 380 20.37 11.43 -7.94
C ARG A 380 18.92 11.90 -7.86
N ILE A 381 17.95 10.99 -7.95
CA ILE A 381 16.51 11.31 -7.92
C ILE A 381 16.11 12.14 -6.70
N ILE A 382 16.74 11.93 -5.53
CA ILE A 382 16.45 12.70 -4.31
C ILE A 382 16.80 14.19 -4.48
N THR A 383 17.88 14.51 -5.20
CA THR A 383 18.25 15.89 -5.52
C THR A 383 17.25 16.51 -6.48
N ALA A 384 16.86 15.76 -7.53
CA ALA A 384 15.85 16.20 -8.48
C ALA A 384 14.48 16.45 -7.81
N TYR A 385 14.10 15.61 -6.84
CA TYR A 385 12.90 15.78 -6.03
C TYR A 385 12.93 17.06 -5.19
N ARG A 386 14.09 17.42 -4.62
CA ARG A 386 14.25 18.68 -3.89
C ARG A 386 14.11 19.88 -4.83
N GLN A 387 14.72 19.82 -6.02
CA GLN A 387 14.60 20.88 -7.04
C GLN A 387 13.14 21.10 -7.47
N SER A 388 12.41 20.04 -7.81
CA SER A 388 11.00 20.15 -8.18
C SER A 388 10.15 20.73 -7.04
N THR A 389 10.47 20.37 -5.79
CA THR A 389 9.77 20.90 -4.61
C THR A 389 9.98 22.40 -4.44
N LEU A 390 11.20 22.88 -4.67
CA LEU A 390 11.52 24.31 -4.65
C LEU A 390 10.83 25.06 -5.79
N ALA A 391 10.78 24.46 -6.99
CA ALA A 391 10.06 25.05 -8.12
C ALA A 391 8.56 25.21 -7.81
N LEU A 392 7.93 24.21 -7.18
CA LEU A 392 6.54 24.32 -6.70
C LEU A 392 6.35 25.44 -5.66
N SER A 393 7.33 25.66 -4.77
CA SER A 393 7.24 26.74 -3.78
C SER A 393 7.24 28.14 -4.41
N CYS A 394 7.70 28.25 -5.65
CA CYS A 394 7.66 29.49 -6.42
C CYS A 394 6.28 29.77 -7.03
N ALA A 395 5.41 28.76 -7.14
CA ALA A 395 4.10 28.88 -7.77
C ALA A 395 3.25 29.99 -7.15
N ASP A 396 3.13 30.04 -5.82
CA ASP A 396 2.37 31.08 -5.12
C ASP A 396 3.07 32.45 -5.13
N ARG A 397 4.42 32.47 -5.22
CA ARG A 397 5.22 33.70 -5.12
C ARG A 397 5.16 34.57 -6.36
N PHE A 398 5.06 33.92 -7.52
CA PHE A 398 5.03 34.59 -8.83
C PHE A 398 3.64 34.63 -9.46
N ARG A 399 2.64 33.99 -8.83
CA ARG A 399 1.23 34.07 -9.25
C ARG A 399 0.74 35.51 -9.26
N GLY A 400 0.28 35.99 -10.43
CA GLY A 400 -0.37 37.30 -10.56
C GLY A 400 0.53 38.54 -10.48
N LYS A 401 1.86 38.38 -10.38
CA LYS A 401 2.79 39.52 -10.44
C LYS A 401 3.08 39.85 -11.91
N LYS A 402 2.56 40.97 -12.40
CA LYS A 402 2.92 41.50 -13.73
C LYS A 402 4.38 41.94 -13.71
N SER A 403 5.21 41.33 -14.55
CA SER A 403 6.58 41.81 -14.78
C SER A 403 6.52 43.15 -15.53
N PHE A 404 7.28 44.14 -15.08
CA PHE A 404 7.47 45.41 -15.80
C PHE A 404 8.47 45.29 -16.95
N LEU A 405 9.22 44.19 -17.00
CA LEU A 405 10.16 43.88 -18.07
C LEU A 405 9.51 42.82 -18.97
N ASN A 406 9.47 43.04 -20.29
CA ASN A 406 9.17 42.02 -21.31
C ASN A 406 10.31 41.00 -21.39
N MET A 407 10.55 40.31 -20.28
CA MET A 407 11.31 39.07 -20.24
C MET A 407 10.21 38.00 -20.20
N ASP A 408 10.06 37.23 -21.27
CA ASP A 408 9.03 36.19 -21.48
C ASP A 408 8.95 35.07 -20.41
N ALA A 409 9.54 35.23 -19.22
CA ALA A 409 10.07 34.10 -18.45
C ALA A 409 9.56 33.92 -17.01
N LEU A 410 8.80 34.83 -16.40
CA LEU A 410 8.39 34.67 -14.98
C LEU A 410 6.90 34.51 -14.73
N ALA A 411 6.06 35.00 -15.62
CA ALA A 411 4.63 34.73 -15.61
C ALA A 411 4.22 34.56 -17.06
N PRO A 412 3.86 33.35 -17.52
CA PRO A 412 3.17 33.24 -18.80
C PRO A 412 1.90 34.12 -18.74
N GLU A 413 1.49 34.65 -19.89
CA GLU A 413 0.24 35.41 -19.99
C GLU A 413 -0.97 34.58 -19.54
N GLU A 414 -0.84 33.25 -19.60
CA GLU A 414 -1.78 32.26 -19.07
C GLU A 414 -1.26 31.61 -17.77
N PRO A 415 -2.16 31.20 -16.85
CA PRO A 415 -1.76 30.52 -15.62
C PRO A 415 -1.14 29.15 -15.92
N THR A 416 0.19 29.06 -15.93
CA THR A 416 0.88 27.77 -16.07
C THR A 416 0.79 26.93 -14.79
N ARG A 417 0.72 25.61 -14.96
CA ARG A 417 0.75 24.61 -13.89
C ARG A 417 2.07 23.86 -13.81
N LEU A 418 2.97 24.02 -14.79
CA LEU A 418 4.31 23.44 -14.80
C LEU A 418 5.38 24.49 -14.41
N PHE A 419 6.07 24.22 -13.30
CA PHE A 419 7.10 25.08 -12.72
C PHE A 419 8.48 24.44 -12.89
N PHE A 420 9.24 24.91 -13.88
CA PHE A 420 10.59 24.43 -14.15
C PHE A 420 11.60 25.07 -13.20
N PHE A 421 12.34 24.24 -12.46
CA PHE A 421 13.34 24.71 -11.50
C PHE A 421 14.37 25.67 -12.12
N GLU A 422 14.79 25.41 -13.36
CA GLU A 422 15.76 26.25 -14.06
C GLU A 422 15.34 27.73 -14.18
N ARG A 423 14.03 28.00 -14.29
CA ARG A 423 13.49 29.36 -14.42
C ARG A 423 13.55 30.12 -13.10
N TYR A 424 13.52 29.39 -11.98
CA TYR A 424 13.50 29.95 -10.64
C TYR A 424 14.82 29.82 -9.91
N TYR A 425 15.79 29.08 -10.44
CA TYR A 425 17.06 28.76 -9.77
C TYR A 425 17.78 30.00 -9.22
N ALA A 426 17.87 31.06 -10.03
CA ALA A 426 18.48 32.33 -9.66
C ALA A 426 17.80 32.98 -8.45
N TYR A 427 16.47 33.02 -8.47
CA TYR A 427 15.64 33.57 -7.40
C TYR A 427 15.75 32.73 -6.14
N LEU A 428 15.75 31.40 -6.27
CA LEU A 428 15.88 30.48 -5.16
C LEU A 428 17.25 30.58 -4.48
N LEU A 429 18.33 30.83 -5.21
CA LEU A 429 19.64 31.10 -4.62
C LEU A 429 19.67 32.42 -3.83
N LEU A 430 18.85 33.41 -4.22
CA LEU A 430 18.69 34.70 -3.52
C LEU A 430 17.65 34.65 -2.38
N GLU A 431 16.72 33.69 -2.43
CA GLU A 431 15.70 33.40 -1.42
C GLU A 431 16.07 32.13 -0.61
N SER A 432 17.37 31.81 -0.43
CA SER A 432 17.81 30.64 0.35
C SER A 432 19.04 30.87 1.22
N ASP A 433 18.87 30.63 2.52
CA ASP A 433 19.97 30.51 3.49
C ASP A 433 20.83 29.24 3.27
N ARG A 434 20.42 28.36 2.35
CA ARG A 434 21.10 27.10 1.99
C ARG A 434 21.62 27.13 0.54
N ALA A 435 21.89 28.32 0.00
CA ALA A 435 22.43 28.49 -1.36
C ALA A 435 23.69 27.64 -1.62
N GLU A 436 24.55 27.48 -0.61
CA GLU A 436 25.74 26.61 -0.67
C GLU A 436 25.38 25.15 -0.98
N GLU A 437 24.42 24.57 -0.26
CA GLU A 437 24.01 23.17 -0.45
C GLU A 437 23.29 22.95 -1.78
N LEU A 438 22.44 23.91 -2.17
CA LEU A 438 21.76 23.87 -3.47
C LEU A 438 22.77 23.88 -4.61
N TRP A 439 23.83 24.67 -4.48
CA TRP A 439 24.90 24.70 -5.47
C TRP A 439 25.71 23.41 -5.48
N TYR A 440 26.19 22.90 -4.34
CA TYR A 440 26.98 21.67 -4.29
C TYR A 440 26.26 20.44 -4.88
N THR A 441 24.93 20.45 -4.87
CA THR A 441 24.11 19.37 -5.42
C THR A 441 23.70 19.60 -6.88
N SER A 442 24.02 20.76 -7.46
CA SER A 442 23.68 21.16 -8.82
C SER A 442 24.61 20.56 -9.88
N GLU A 443 24.09 20.40 -11.09
CA GLU A 443 24.86 20.00 -12.28
C GLU A 443 25.93 21.04 -12.67
N ASP A 444 25.69 22.32 -12.35
CA ASP A 444 26.67 23.38 -12.61
C ASP A 444 27.93 23.18 -11.75
N HIS A 445 27.77 22.78 -10.47
CA HIS A 445 28.90 22.41 -9.62
C HIS A 445 29.65 21.19 -10.17
N ASP A 446 28.94 20.15 -10.62
CA ASP A 446 29.58 18.95 -11.18
C ASP A 446 30.34 19.26 -12.47
N THR A 447 29.80 20.15 -13.29
CA THR A 447 30.46 20.63 -14.50
C THR A 447 31.75 21.38 -14.17
N GLN A 448 31.70 22.29 -13.18
CA GLN A 448 32.88 22.99 -12.69
C GLN A 448 33.92 22.02 -12.12
N TYR A 449 33.49 21.03 -11.33
CA TYR A 449 34.38 20.02 -10.77
C TYR A 449 35.02 19.14 -11.85
N THR A 450 34.25 18.76 -12.86
CA THR A 450 34.73 18.01 -14.04
C THR A 450 35.81 18.80 -14.78
N LEU A 451 35.58 20.09 -15.05
CA LEU A 451 36.55 20.98 -15.69
C LEU A 451 37.80 21.17 -14.82
N TYR A 452 37.64 21.29 -13.50
CA TYR A 452 38.75 21.38 -12.54
C TYR A 452 39.63 20.12 -12.58
N ARG A 453 39.03 18.93 -12.48
CA ARG A 453 39.76 17.65 -12.51
C ARG A 453 40.44 17.40 -13.85
N HIS A 454 39.80 17.77 -14.96
CA HIS A 454 40.41 17.71 -16.28
C HIS A 454 41.66 18.60 -16.33
N GLY A 455 41.58 19.81 -15.77
CA GLY A 455 42.70 20.73 -15.61
C GLY A 455 43.88 20.15 -14.83
N GLN A 456 43.61 19.48 -13.71
CA GLN A 456 44.66 18.84 -12.91
C GLN A 456 45.38 17.70 -13.66
N ARG A 457 44.64 16.91 -14.47
CA ARG A 457 45.21 15.76 -15.20
C ARG A 457 45.96 16.15 -16.46
N HIS A 458 45.45 17.12 -17.21
CA HIS A 458 45.97 17.50 -18.53
C HIS A 458 46.67 18.85 -18.55
N LYS A 459 46.84 19.50 -17.39
CA LYS A 459 47.32 20.89 -17.26
C LYS A 459 46.52 21.87 -18.13
N SER A 460 45.23 21.60 -18.33
CA SER A 460 44.35 22.43 -19.15
C SER A 460 43.70 23.53 -18.32
N GLY A 461 43.77 24.79 -18.74
CA GLY A 461 43.07 25.91 -18.08
C GLY A 461 41.55 25.95 -18.31
N TYR A 462 40.87 24.82 -18.51
CA TYR A 462 39.49 24.77 -19.03
C TYR A 462 38.45 25.45 -18.14
N LEU A 463 38.58 25.30 -16.81
CA LEU A 463 37.69 25.97 -15.85
C LEU A 463 37.85 27.50 -15.89
N GLU A 464 39.10 27.97 -15.90
CA GLU A 464 39.45 29.39 -15.98
C GLU A 464 39.03 29.97 -17.33
N LEU A 465 39.29 29.25 -18.42
CA LEU A 465 38.90 29.62 -19.76
C LEU A 465 37.40 29.84 -19.87
N LEU A 466 36.58 28.91 -19.37
CA LEU A 466 35.13 29.05 -19.39
C LEU A 466 34.67 30.26 -18.55
N SER A 467 35.26 30.44 -17.37
CA SER A 467 34.94 31.59 -16.49
C SER A 467 35.22 32.93 -17.17
N VAL A 468 36.40 33.08 -17.77
CA VAL A 468 36.80 34.32 -18.47
C VAL A 468 35.99 34.50 -19.75
N PHE A 469 35.74 33.43 -20.50
CA PHE A 469 34.95 33.50 -21.73
C PHE A 469 33.53 33.99 -21.48
N LEU A 470 32.87 33.49 -20.43
CA LEU A 470 31.55 33.97 -20.02
C LEU A 470 31.60 35.42 -19.50
N SER A 471 32.64 35.78 -18.73
CA SER A 471 32.82 37.15 -18.23
C SER A 471 33.10 38.18 -19.34
N CYS A 472 33.62 37.72 -20.48
CA CYS A 472 33.83 38.51 -21.69
C CYS A 472 32.64 38.42 -22.67
N GLU A 473 31.44 38.07 -22.22
CA GLU A 473 30.23 37.98 -23.05
C GLU A 473 30.39 37.06 -24.27
N ARG A 474 31.14 35.96 -24.10
CA ARG A 474 31.49 35.00 -25.17
C ARG A 474 32.33 35.59 -26.31
N ASN A 475 33.01 36.70 -26.06
CA ASN A 475 33.90 37.33 -27.03
C ASN A 475 35.27 36.64 -27.04
N ALA A 476 35.52 35.81 -28.06
CA ALA A 476 36.77 35.07 -28.19
C ALA A 476 38.02 35.97 -28.28
N THR A 477 37.90 37.17 -28.85
CA THR A 477 39.03 38.12 -28.96
C THR A 477 39.38 38.72 -27.60
N GLN A 478 38.38 39.15 -26.83
CA GLN A 478 38.61 39.70 -25.49
C GLN A 478 39.12 38.63 -24.53
N THR A 479 38.57 37.42 -24.62
CA THR A 479 39.03 36.25 -23.84
C THR A 479 40.48 35.90 -24.15
N ALA A 480 40.85 35.91 -25.44
CA ALA A 480 42.21 35.66 -25.90
C ALA A 480 43.21 36.68 -25.33
N ALA A 481 42.85 37.97 -25.34
CA ALA A 481 43.65 39.02 -24.72
C ALA A 481 43.78 38.85 -23.20
N ALA A 482 42.68 38.51 -22.51
CA ALA A 482 42.66 38.33 -21.06
C ALA A 482 43.51 37.13 -20.59
N LEU A 483 43.56 36.05 -21.38
CA LEU A 483 44.30 34.82 -21.05
C LEU A 483 45.67 34.72 -21.74
N ASN A 484 46.09 35.73 -22.50
CA ASN A 484 47.28 35.68 -23.35
C ASN A 484 47.31 34.45 -24.29
N MET A 485 46.15 34.12 -24.86
CA MET A 485 45.97 33.01 -25.80
C MET A 485 45.71 33.53 -27.21
N HIS A 486 45.91 32.68 -28.23
CA HIS A 486 45.42 33.00 -29.57
C HIS A 486 43.89 32.81 -29.66
N ARG A 487 43.17 33.71 -30.36
CA ARG A 487 41.70 33.65 -30.52
C ARG A 487 41.20 32.27 -30.97
N ASN A 488 41.86 31.66 -31.95
CA ASN A 488 41.48 30.33 -32.45
C ASN A 488 41.56 29.24 -31.38
N ASN A 489 42.52 29.36 -30.44
CA ASN A 489 42.64 28.40 -29.33
C ASN A 489 41.48 28.57 -28.35
N VAL A 490 41.01 29.80 -28.11
CA VAL A 490 39.80 30.05 -27.31
C VAL A 490 38.60 29.36 -27.94
N THR A 491 38.33 29.62 -29.23
CA THR A 491 37.19 28.99 -29.93
C THR A 491 37.29 27.46 -29.92
N TYR A 492 38.48 26.91 -30.20
CA TYR A 492 38.72 25.47 -30.18
C TYR A 492 38.43 24.86 -28.80
N HIS A 493 38.99 25.43 -27.73
CA HIS A 493 38.82 24.87 -26.38
C HIS A 493 37.42 25.09 -25.82
N ILE A 494 36.73 26.18 -26.16
CA ILE A 494 35.31 26.35 -25.82
C ILE A 494 34.46 25.28 -26.53
N GLY A 495 34.73 24.99 -27.82
CA GLY A 495 34.09 23.89 -28.52
C GLY A 495 34.31 22.55 -27.81
N ARG A 496 35.55 22.26 -27.37
CA ARG A 496 35.85 21.06 -26.58
C ARG A 496 35.14 21.03 -25.22
N ILE A 497 34.99 22.17 -24.55
CA ILE A 497 34.25 22.25 -23.30
C ILE A 497 32.77 21.94 -23.54
N GLN A 498 32.16 22.51 -24.58
CA GLN A 498 30.77 22.21 -24.94
C GLN A 498 30.58 20.73 -25.31
N GLU A 499 31.50 20.13 -26.07
CA GLU A 499 31.49 18.69 -26.38
C GLU A 499 31.60 17.82 -25.12
N MET A 500 32.51 18.19 -24.20
CA MET A 500 32.77 17.40 -22.99
C MET A 500 31.63 17.49 -21.96
N THR A 501 30.94 18.63 -21.91
CA THR A 501 29.96 18.94 -20.86
C THR A 501 28.51 18.88 -21.34
N GLY A 502 28.28 18.88 -22.66
CA GLY A 502 26.93 18.99 -23.24
C GLY A 502 26.31 20.39 -23.10
N LEU A 503 27.06 21.38 -22.61
CA LEU A 503 26.54 22.72 -22.38
C LEU A 503 26.20 23.45 -23.68
N ASN A 504 24.98 23.98 -23.74
CA ASN A 504 24.58 24.95 -24.75
C ASN A 504 24.83 26.38 -24.26
N LEU A 505 25.97 26.96 -24.65
CA LEU A 505 26.33 28.33 -24.27
C LEU A 505 25.54 29.40 -25.04
N ASP A 506 24.74 29.04 -26.05
CA ASP A 506 23.82 29.96 -26.72
C ASP A 506 22.54 30.20 -25.91
N ASP A 507 22.22 29.33 -24.95
CA ASP A 507 21.12 29.52 -24.00
C ASP A 507 21.49 30.56 -22.91
N PRO A 508 20.77 31.71 -22.82
CA PRO A 508 20.98 32.71 -21.78
C PRO A 508 20.85 32.16 -20.35
N SER A 509 19.94 31.22 -20.11
CA SER A 509 19.71 30.64 -18.79
C SER A 509 20.91 29.81 -18.36
N VAL A 510 21.46 28.99 -19.26
CA VAL A 510 22.69 28.22 -19.02
C VAL A 510 23.85 29.17 -18.68
N ARG A 511 24.04 30.24 -19.47
CA ARG A 511 25.10 31.23 -19.19
C ARG A 511 24.95 31.86 -17.81
N PHE A 512 23.74 32.28 -17.46
CA PHE A 512 23.47 32.91 -16.18
C PHE A 512 23.72 31.95 -15.01
N ARG A 513 23.25 30.70 -15.10
CA ARG A 513 23.50 29.67 -14.09
C ARG A 513 24.99 29.40 -13.90
N LEU A 514 25.74 29.24 -14.99
CA LEU A 514 27.18 29.00 -14.93
C LEU A 514 27.95 30.19 -14.35
N LEU A 515 27.63 31.43 -14.76
CA LEU A 515 28.21 32.64 -14.17
C LEU A 515 27.95 32.72 -12.67
N THR A 516 26.70 32.46 -12.25
CA THR A 516 26.31 32.40 -10.84
C THR A 516 27.11 31.32 -10.11
N ALA A 517 27.20 30.12 -10.68
CA ALA A 517 28.00 29.03 -10.12
C ALA A 517 29.48 29.41 -10.00
N PHE A 518 30.06 30.22 -10.90
CA PHE A 518 31.45 30.68 -10.76
C PHE A 518 31.62 31.65 -9.59
N TYR A 519 30.63 32.50 -9.31
CA TYR A 519 30.63 33.33 -8.09
C TYR A 519 30.52 32.47 -6.83
N LEU A 520 29.65 31.45 -6.83
CA LEU A 520 29.50 30.53 -5.70
C LEU A 520 30.78 29.71 -5.47
N LEU A 521 31.46 29.29 -6.54
CA LEU A 521 32.77 28.64 -6.47
C LEU A 521 33.83 29.53 -5.83
N ARG A 522 33.85 30.83 -6.15
CA ARG A 522 34.76 31.79 -5.52
C ARG A 522 34.44 32.01 -4.03
N LEU A 523 33.17 31.94 -3.68
CA LEU A 523 32.69 32.16 -2.31
C LEU A 523 32.96 30.96 -1.40
N TYR A 524 32.62 29.75 -1.85
CA TYR A 524 32.63 28.54 -1.03
C TYR A 524 33.82 27.61 -1.31
N GLY A 525 34.42 27.71 -2.50
CA GLY A 525 35.44 26.75 -2.98
C GLY A 525 34.84 25.38 -3.33
N PHE A 526 35.70 24.46 -3.78
CA PHE A 526 35.32 23.04 -3.79
C PHE A 526 35.41 22.49 -2.36
N ARG A 527 34.50 21.59 -1.96
CA ARG A 527 34.63 20.90 -0.67
C ARG A 527 36.00 20.24 -0.60
N ARG A 528 36.71 20.44 0.53
CA ARG A 528 37.91 19.64 0.83
C ARG A 528 37.44 18.20 1.02
N GLU A 529 37.94 17.29 0.18
CA GLU A 529 37.74 15.84 0.34
C GLU A 529 38.23 15.36 1.71
#